data_AF-A0A835PC34-F1
#
_entry.id   AF-A0A835PC34-F1
#
_cell.length_a   1.000
_cell.length_b   1.000
_cell.length_c   1.000
_cell.angle_alpha   90.00
_cell.angle_beta   90.00
_cell.angle_gamma   90.00
#
_symmetry.space_group_name_H-M   'P 1'
#
loop_
_entity.id
_entity.type
_entity.pdbx_description
1 polymer ?
#
loop_
_entity_poly.entity_id
_entity_poly.type
_entity_poly.pdbx_seq_one_letter_code
_entity_poly.pdbx_strand_id
1 'polypeptide(L)'
;MDEEGEEEEELGFSRNYFLARELGASGRKKSARKLSDIGLVEEQALRAALAEIRPKHEEEIASLLRSYKDLYTKWLFELKCGFGLLMYGFGSKKVLLEDFASTTLTDCDVVVINGYLPSVNLKQLIKATLLICVRESTKSDKVDEGTSDDRDVSDRGDGVTESM
;
A
#
# COMPACT_ATOMS: atom_id res chain seq x y z
N MET A 1 -11.26 -26.89 16.73
CA MET A 1 -9.91 -26.32 16.57
C MET A 1 -9.04 -27.44 17.06
N ASP A 2 -8.64 -28.28 16.11
CA ASP A 2 -8.16 -29.63 16.40
C ASP A 2 -6.63 -29.54 16.46
N GLU A 3 -6.12 -29.13 17.63
CA GLU A 3 -4.70 -28.90 17.91
C GLU A 3 -3.84 -30.14 17.59
N GLU A 4 -4.41 -31.34 17.71
CA GLU A 4 -3.74 -32.61 17.37
C GLU A 4 -3.43 -32.75 15.87
N GLY A 5 -4.23 -32.13 14.98
CA GLY A 5 -4.02 -32.19 13.53
C GLY A 5 -2.89 -31.27 13.05
N GLU A 6 -2.68 -30.14 13.73
CA GLU A 6 -1.59 -29.20 13.42
C GLU A 6 -0.23 -29.77 13.87
N GLU A 7 -0.19 -30.44 15.02
CA GLU A 7 1.02 -31.11 15.52
C GLU A 7 1.45 -32.28 14.63
N GLU A 8 0.52 -33.09 14.12
CA GLU A 8 0.82 -34.22 13.22
C GLU A 8 1.39 -33.75 11.86
N GLU A 9 0.88 -32.63 11.33
CA GLU A 9 1.39 -32.01 10.10
C GLU A 9 2.80 -31.42 10.29
N GLU A 10 3.07 -30.76 11.42
CA GLU A 10 4.39 -30.21 11.75
C GLU A 10 5.44 -31.33 11.98
N LEU A 11 5.04 -32.41 12.66
CA LEU A 11 5.86 -33.61 12.85
C LEU A 11 6.15 -34.32 11.51
N GLY A 12 5.17 -34.40 10.60
CA GLY A 12 5.35 -34.91 9.25
C GLY A 12 6.33 -34.08 8.42
N PHE A 13 6.29 -32.75 8.55
CA PHE A 13 7.19 -31.84 7.85
C PHE A 13 8.65 -31.99 8.31
N SER A 14 8.88 -32.05 9.63
CA SER A 14 10.23 -32.24 10.17
C SER A 14 10.83 -33.59 9.76
N ARG A 15 10.03 -34.67 9.81
CA ARG A 15 10.45 -36.02 9.39
C ARG A 15 10.85 -36.06 7.91
N ASN A 16 10.10 -35.39 7.04
CA ASN A 16 10.43 -35.29 5.61
C ASN A 16 11.74 -34.53 5.36
N TYR A 17 12.04 -33.48 6.13
CA TYR A 17 13.30 -32.75 6.04
C TYR A 17 14.51 -33.63 6.44
N PHE A 18 14.41 -34.37 7.55
CA PHE A 18 15.48 -35.26 7.98
C PHE A 18 15.69 -36.45 7.04
N LEU A 19 14.60 -37.07 6.56
CA LEU A 19 14.66 -38.16 5.57
C LEU A 19 15.27 -37.69 4.24
N ALA A 20 14.90 -36.49 3.75
CA ALA A 20 15.48 -35.95 2.52
C ALA A 20 17.00 -35.67 2.65
N ARG A 21 17.45 -35.23 3.83
CA ARG A 21 18.87 -35.04 4.13
C ARG A 21 19.63 -36.37 4.19
N GLU A 22 19.05 -37.40 4.78
CA GLU A 22 19.66 -38.74 4.92
C GLU A 22 19.70 -39.48 3.58
N LEU A 23 18.62 -39.43 2.80
CA LEU A 23 18.53 -40.01 1.45
C LEU A 23 19.38 -39.26 0.42
N GLY A 24 19.54 -37.94 0.58
CA GLY A 24 20.33 -37.08 -0.31
C GLY A 24 21.86 -37.16 -0.09
N ALA A 25 22.31 -37.81 0.99
CA ALA A 25 23.73 -37.94 1.34
C ALA A 25 24.43 -39.11 0.63
N SER A 26 23.68 -40.10 0.10
CA SER A 26 24.27 -41.24 -0.61
C SER A 26 24.25 -41.04 -2.14
N GLY A 27 25.43 -40.77 -2.71
CA GLY A 27 25.83 -41.25 -4.04
C GLY A 27 25.14 -40.73 -5.31
N ARG A 28 24.17 -39.81 -5.26
CA ARG A 28 23.55 -39.30 -6.50
C ARG A 28 24.43 -38.21 -7.13
N LYS A 29 25.07 -38.52 -8.27
CA LYS A 29 25.75 -37.53 -9.14
C LYS A 29 24.73 -36.47 -9.59
N LYS A 30 24.59 -35.37 -8.84
CA LYS A 30 23.78 -34.22 -9.23
C LYS A 30 24.37 -33.66 -10.52
N SER A 31 23.59 -33.54 -11.60
CA SER A 31 24.07 -32.82 -12.78
C SER A 31 24.31 -31.38 -12.38
N ALA A 32 25.58 -30.97 -12.31
CA ALA A 32 25.97 -29.64 -11.88
C ALA A 32 25.82 -28.63 -13.03
N ARG A 33 24.62 -28.49 -13.61
CA ARG A 33 24.32 -27.39 -14.52
C ARG A 33 24.24 -26.12 -13.66
N LYS A 34 25.27 -25.29 -13.73
CA LYS A 34 25.38 -24.07 -12.93
C LYS A 34 24.75 -22.90 -13.68
N LEU A 35 24.34 -21.87 -12.94
CA LEU A 35 23.95 -20.57 -13.54
C LEU A 35 25.14 -19.88 -14.23
N SER A 36 26.37 -20.36 -14.08
CA SER A 36 27.51 -19.90 -14.87
C SER A 36 27.53 -20.51 -16.28
N ASP A 37 26.84 -21.63 -16.49
CA ASP A 37 26.87 -22.38 -17.75
C ASP A 37 25.79 -21.86 -18.72
N ILE A 38 24.92 -20.95 -18.27
CA ILE A 38 23.98 -20.24 -19.15
C ILE A 38 24.73 -19.12 -19.90
N GLY A 39 24.54 -19.07 -21.21
CA GLY A 39 25.00 -17.93 -22.01
C GLY A 39 24.22 -16.69 -21.60
N LEU A 40 24.86 -15.76 -20.89
CA LEU A 40 24.23 -14.51 -20.49
C LEU A 40 23.94 -13.67 -21.73
N VAL A 41 22.68 -13.24 -21.86
CA VAL A 41 22.25 -12.31 -22.89
C VAL A 41 22.63 -10.89 -22.47
N GLU A 42 23.03 -10.06 -23.43
CA GLU A 42 23.29 -8.65 -23.20
C GLU A 42 22.05 -7.95 -22.60
N GLU A 43 22.25 -7.05 -21.64
CA GLU A 43 21.17 -6.37 -20.93
C GLU A 43 20.15 -5.71 -21.87
N GLN A 44 20.63 -5.09 -22.95
CA GLN A 44 19.77 -4.40 -23.90
C GLN A 44 18.85 -5.36 -24.65
N ALA A 45 19.36 -6.52 -25.07
CA ALA A 45 18.56 -7.56 -25.70
C ALA A 45 17.56 -8.19 -24.73
N LEU A 46 17.94 -8.36 -23.46
CA LEU A 46 17.03 -8.85 -22.42
C LEU A 46 15.86 -7.88 -22.18
N ARG A 47 16.14 -6.58 -22.07
CA ARG A 47 15.09 -5.55 -21.91
C ARG A 47 14.16 -5.49 -23.11
N ALA A 48 14.70 -5.59 -24.33
CA ALA A 48 13.91 -5.63 -25.55
C ALA A 48 12.97 -6.85 -25.57
N ALA A 49 13.49 -8.04 -25.24
CA ALA A 49 12.69 -9.25 -25.16
C ALA A 49 11.63 -9.18 -24.06
N LEU A 50 11.95 -8.63 -22.89
CA LEU A 50 10.98 -8.42 -21.80
C LEU A 50 9.83 -7.49 -22.21
N ALA A 51 10.11 -6.47 -23.02
CA ALA A 51 9.08 -5.57 -23.54
C ALA A 51 8.19 -6.23 -24.61
N GLU A 52 8.71 -7.21 -25.35
CA GLU A 52 7.97 -7.93 -26.39
C GLU A 52 7.06 -9.03 -25.81
N ILE A 53 7.40 -9.57 -24.63
CA ILE A 53 6.60 -10.60 -23.97
C ILE A 53 5.22 -10.03 -23.61
N ARG A 54 4.19 -10.50 -24.31
CA ARG A 54 2.80 -10.18 -23.94
C ARG A 54 2.43 -10.82 -22.60
N PRO A 55 1.81 -10.06 -21.69
CA PRO A 55 1.25 -10.63 -20.48
C PRO A 55 0.15 -11.62 -20.86
N LYS A 56 0.27 -12.87 -20.39
CA LYS A 56 -0.66 -13.96 -20.77
C LYS A 56 -2.08 -13.79 -20.21
N HIS A 57 -2.19 -13.13 -19.06
CA HIS A 57 -3.40 -13.15 -18.20
C HIS A 57 -3.88 -11.74 -17.83
N GLU A 58 -3.74 -10.77 -18.73
CA GLU A 58 -4.03 -9.37 -18.44
C GLU A 58 -5.51 -9.12 -18.09
N GLU A 59 -6.44 -9.75 -18.83
CA GLU A 59 -7.87 -9.58 -18.60
C GLU A 59 -8.32 -10.16 -17.25
N GLU A 60 -7.80 -11.32 -16.87
CA GLU A 60 -8.13 -11.96 -15.58
C GLU A 60 -7.57 -11.16 -14.41
N ILE A 61 -6.35 -10.61 -14.56
CA ILE A 61 -5.74 -9.72 -13.56
C ILE A 61 -6.57 -8.44 -13.42
N ALA A 62 -7.01 -7.84 -14.53
CA ALA A 62 -7.83 -6.63 -14.50
C ALA A 62 -9.21 -6.89 -13.85
N SER A 63 -9.84 -8.02 -14.17
CA SER A 63 -11.09 -8.46 -13.54
C SER A 63 -10.91 -8.66 -12.03
N LEU A 64 -9.82 -9.30 -11.62
CA LEU A 64 -9.49 -9.49 -10.21
C LEU A 64 -9.27 -8.15 -9.50
N LEU A 65 -8.52 -7.21 -10.09
CA LEU A 65 -8.33 -5.88 -9.52
C LEU A 65 -9.66 -5.12 -9.36
N ARG A 66 -10.57 -5.23 -10.34
CA ARG A 66 -11.91 -4.65 -10.25
C ARG A 66 -12.70 -5.20 -9.08
N SER A 67 -12.64 -6.52 -8.84
CA SER A 67 -13.30 -7.14 -7.69
C SER A 67 -12.76 -6.62 -6.35
N TYR A 68 -11.46 -6.29 -6.28
CA TYR A 68 -10.89 -5.68 -5.08
C TYR A 68 -11.33 -4.23 -4.88
N LYS A 69 -11.55 -3.47 -5.96
CA LYS A 69 -12.05 -2.09 -5.87
C LYS A 69 -13.43 -2.02 -5.21
N ASP A 70 -14.28 -3.02 -5.46
CA ASP A 70 -15.61 -3.10 -4.82
C ASP A 70 -15.51 -3.23 -3.28
N LEU A 71 -14.38 -3.71 -2.76
CA LEU A 71 -14.11 -3.87 -1.32
C LEU A 71 -13.54 -2.61 -0.66
N TYR A 72 -13.17 -1.58 -1.43
CA TYR A 72 -12.47 -0.40 -0.89
C TYR A 72 -13.31 0.35 0.16
N THR A 73 -14.62 0.43 -0.04
CA THR A 73 -15.53 1.06 0.93
C THR A 73 -15.53 0.33 2.27
N LYS A 74 -15.43 -1.00 2.25
CA LYS A 74 -15.33 -1.84 3.46
C LYS A 74 -13.99 -1.64 4.16
N TRP A 75 -12.89 -1.62 3.40
CA TRP A 75 -11.55 -1.35 3.95
C TRP A 75 -11.46 0.03 4.60
N LEU A 76 -12.03 1.05 3.95
CA LEU A 76 -12.09 2.39 4.51
C LEU A 76 -12.91 2.42 5.81
N PHE A 77 -14.03 1.70 5.86
CA PHE A 77 -14.83 1.58 7.07
C PHE A 77 -14.05 0.94 8.22
N GLU A 78 -13.37 -0.17 7.96
CA GLU A 78 -12.53 -0.86 8.97
C GLU A 78 -11.39 0.05 9.47
N LEU A 79 -10.75 0.82 8.58
CA LEU A 79 -9.75 1.82 8.97
C LEU A 79 -10.35 2.93 9.84
N LYS A 80 -11.55 3.43 9.52
CA LYS A 80 -12.25 4.43 10.34
C LYS A 80 -12.65 3.91 11.72
N CYS A 81 -12.86 2.61 11.86
CA CYS A 81 -13.08 1.95 13.15
C CYS A 81 -11.78 1.73 13.96
N GLY A 82 -10.62 2.12 13.44
CA GLY A 82 -9.33 2.01 14.14
C GLY A 82 -8.63 0.67 13.95
N PHE A 83 -9.07 -0.18 13.01
CA PHE A 83 -8.39 -1.43 12.68
C PHE A 83 -7.23 -1.18 11.70
N GLY A 84 -6.18 -1.99 11.81
CA GLY A 84 -5.10 -2.04 10.83
C GLY A 84 -5.38 -3.09 9.75
N LEU A 85 -5.18 -2.72 8.48
CA LEU A 85 -5.32 -3.65 7.36
C LEU A 85 -3.99 -4.32 7.04
N LEU A 86 -3.96 -5.65 7.05
CA LEU A 86 -2.84 -6.46 6.59
C LEU A 86 -3.27 -7.27 5.37
N MET A 87 -2.66 -7.00 4.23
CA MET A 87 -2.94 -7.76 3.03
C MET A 87 -1.85 -8.80 2.77
N TYR A 88 -2.19 -10.08 2.75
CA TYR A 88 -1.30 -11.20 2.38
C TYR A 88 -1.69 -11.80 1.02
N GLY A 89 -0.96 -12.80 0.53
CA GLY A 89 -1.25 -13.50 -0.73
C GLY A 89 -0.14 -13.37 -1.78
N PHE A 90 -0.39 -13.98 -2.95
CA PHE A 90 0.58 -14.08 -4.04
C PHE A 90 0.63 -12.82 -4.91
N GLY A 91 1.81 -12.51 -5.43
CA GLY A 91 2.03 -11.42 -6.37
C GLY A 91 2.24 -10.04 -5.72
N SER A 92 2.49 -9.05 -6.57
CA SER A 92 2.71 -7.67 -6.13
C SER A 92 1.38 -6.98 -5.86
N LYS A 93 1.21 -6.48 -4.63
CA LYS A 93 0.01 -5.73 -4.22
C LYS A 93 0.21 -4.23 -4.21
N LYS A 94 1.37 -3.76 -4.68
CA LYS A 94 1.73 -2.35 -4.74
C LYS A 94 0.71 -1.51 -5.52
N VAL A 95 0.38 -1.93 -6.74
CA VAL A 95 -0.56 -1.21 -7.62
C VAL A 95 -1.94 -1.10 -6.96
N LEU A 96 -2.41 -2.18 -6.33
CA LEU A 96 -3.70 -2.20 -5.64
C LEU A 96 -3.73 -1.24 -4.44
N LEU A 97 -2.63 -1.17 -3.68
CA LEU A 97 -2.51 -0.27 -2.53
C LEU A 97 -2.38 1.20 -2.95
N GLU A 98 -1.63 1.47 -4.02
CA GLU A 98 -1.50 2.82 -4.60
C GLU A 98 -2.84 3.31 -5.17
N ASP A 99 -3.59 2.43 -5.85
CA ASP A 99 -4.93 2.73 -6.34
C ASP A 99 -5.90 2.98 -5.18
N PHE A 100 -5.91 2.14 -4.13
CA PHE A 100 -6.72 2.36 -2.93
C PHE A 100 -6.42 3.71 -2.27
N ALA A 101 -5.14 4.03 -2.08
CA ALA A 101 -4.70 5.28 -1.49
C ALA A 101 -5.12 6.52 -2.31
N SER A 102 -4.98 6.46 -3.64
CA SER A 102 -5.33 7.59 -4.51
C SER A 102 -6.84 7.77 -4.70
N THR A 103 -7.62 6.70 -4.64
CA THR A 103 -9.06 6.74 -4.94
C THR A 103 -9.94 6.98 -3.71
N THR A 104 -9.57 6.45 -2.54
CA THR A 104 -10.45 6.45 -1.35
C THR A 104 -9.96 7.29 -0.18
N LEU A 105 -8.66 7.59 -0.10
CA LEU A 105 -8.07 8.36 0.99
C LEU A 105 -7.83 9.82 0.60
N THR A 106 -8.65 10.39 -0.29
CA THR A 106 -8.50 11.78 -0.78
C THR A 106 -8.67 12.83 0.33
N ASP A 107 -9.42 12.47 1.37
CA ASP A 107 -9.76 13.38 2.48
C ASP A 107 -8.79 13.23 3.66
N CYS A 108 -7.70 12.46 3.50
CA CYS A 108 -6.75 12.14 4.56
C CYS A 108 -5.31 12.39 4.10
N ASP A 109 -4.43 12.73 5.06
CA ASP A 109 -2.99 12.77 4.79
C ASP A 109 -2.44 11.34 4.64
N VAL A 110 -1.98 11.02 3.44
CA VAL A 110 -1.44 9.69 3.12
C VAL A 110 0.08 9.73 3.02
N VAL A 111 0.74 8.81 3.73
CA VAL A 111 2.18 8.59 3.64
C VAL A 111 2.46 7.20 3.08
N VAL A 112 3.05 7.13 1.90
CA VAL A 112 3.43 5.86 1.25
C VAL A 112 4.87 5.51 1.59
N ILE A 113 5.07 4.31 2.15
CA ILE A 113 6.39 3.82 2.57
C ILE A 113 6.74 2.58 1.76
N ASN A 114 7.79 2.68 0.94
CA ASN A 114 8.26 1.59 0.10
C ASN A 114 9.17 0.62 0.89
N GLY A 115 8.58 -0.30 1.65
CA GLY A 115 9.33 -1.22 2.52
C GLY A 115 10.28 -2.21 1.81
N TYR A 116 10.16 -2.38 0.50
CA TYR A 116 11.07 -3.22 -0.29
C TYR A 116 12.43 -2.55 -0.58
N LEU A 117 12.56 -1.24 -0.30
CA LEU A 117 13.85 -0.55 -0.44
C LEU A 117 14.74 -0.85 0.78
N PRO A 118 15.96 -1.39 0.58
CA PRO A 118 16.88 -1.65 1.68
C PRO A 118 17.38 -0.38 2.38
N SER A 119 17.20 0.79 1.77
CA SER A 119 17.60 2.09 2.30
C SER A 119 16.62 2.71 3.31
N VAL A 120 15.43 2.11 3.50
CA VAL A 120 14.41 2.67 4.41
C VAL A 120 14.84 2.48 5.86
N ASN A 121 14.97 3.59 6.59
CA ASN A 121 15.35 3.60 7.99
C ASN A 121 14.19 4.06 8.87
N LEU A 122 13.92 3.34 9.95
CA LEU A 122 12.85 3.67 10.92
C LEU A 122 12.96 5.11 11.44
N LYS A 123 14.18 5.62 11.64
CA LYS A 123 14.38 7.02 12.07
C LYS A 123 13.88 8.02 11.04
N GLN A 124 14.06 7.73 9.76
CA GLN A 124 13.59 8.59 8.67
C GLN A 124 12.06 8.55 8.58
N LEU A 125 11.48 7.37 8.77
CA LEU A 125 10.03 7.21 8.83
C LEU A 125 9.41 8.04 9.96
N ILE A 126 9.90 7.88 11.20
CA ILE A 126 9.37 8.62 12.35
C ILE A 126 9.49 10.13 12.14
N LYS A 127 10.62 10.61 11.59
CA LYS A 127 10.79 12.03 11.27
C LYS A 127 9.80 12.52 10.23
N ALA A 128 9.57 11.74 9.16
CA ALA A 128 8.63 12.10 8.11
C ALA A 128 7.19 12.18 8.66
N THR A 129 6.77 11.20 9.44
CA THR A 129 5.43 11.19 10.07
C THR A 129 5.27 12.34 11.07
N LEU A 130 6.26 12.58 11.93
CA LEU A 130 6.24 13.69 12.90
C LEU A 130 6.12 15.05 12.21
N LEU A 131 6.88 15.27 11.14
CA LEU A 131 6.83 16.52 10.38
C LEU A 131 5.43 16.79 9.81
N ILE A 132 4.76 15.75 9.33
CA ILE A 132 3.41 15.87 8.76
C ILE A 132 2.40 16.18 9.87
N CYS A 133 2.42 15.43 10.97
CA CYS A 133 1.53 15.69 12.11
C CYS A 133 1.69 17.10 12.68
N VAL A 134 2.93 17.60 12.81
CA VAL A 134 3.19 18.94 13.33
C VAL A 134 2.71 20.04 12.37
N ARG A 135 2.84 19.84 11.05
CA ARG A 135 2.37 20.81 10.05
C ARG A 135 0.86 21.00 10.10
N GLU A 136 0.11 19.93 10.29
CA GLU A 136 -1.36 20.01 10.39
C GLU A 136 -1.79 20.82 11.63
N SER A 137 -1.11 20.69 12.77
CA SER A 137 -1.40 21.53 13.96
C SER A 137 -1.21 23.03 13.70
N THR A 138 -0.21 23.42 12.89
CA THR A 138 0.05 24.84 12.58
C THR A 138 -0.89 25.43 11.51
N LYS A 139 -1.68 24.59 10.83
CA LYS A 139 -2.59 24.98 9.77
C LYS A 139 -3.97 25.33 10.35
N SER A 140 -4.40 24.61 11.38
CA SER A 140 -5.63 24.86 12.12
C SER A 140 -5.62 26.19 12.88
N ASP A 141 -4.46 26.62 13.39
CA ASP A 141 -4.34 27.88 14.15
C ASP A 141 -4.49 29.15 13.29
N LYS A 142 -4.47 29.06 11.94
CA LYS A 142 -4.53 30.23 11.04
C LYS A 142 -5.88 30.49 10.38
N VAL A 143 -6.88 29.62 10.55
CA VAL A 143 -8.19 29.78 9.90
C VAL A 143 -9.19 30.55 10.78
N ASP A 144 -8.97 30.64 12.09
CA ASP A 144 -9.89 31.32 13.02
C ASP A 144 -9.58 32.81 13.27
N GLU A 145 -8.54 33.38 12.67
CA GLU A 145 -8.11 34.78 12.89
C GLU A 145 -8.57 35.74 11.78
N GLY A 146 -9.79 35.55 11.26
CA GLY A 146 -10.24 36.30 10.08
C GLY A 146 -11.75 36.38 9.85
N THR A 147 -12.59 36.46 10.88
CA THR A 147 -13.96 37.01 10.75
C THR A 147 -14.47 37.44 12.13
N SER A 148 -14.16 38.66 12.56
CA SER A 148 -14.88 39.42 13.60
C SER A 148 -14.37 40.87 13.62
N ASP A 149 -15.31 41.78 13.85
CA ASP A 149 -15.19 43.24 14.09
C ASP A 149 -15.22 44.13 12.83
N ASP A 150 -16.13 45.10 12.67
CA ASP A 150 -17.10 45.66 13.61
C ASP A 150 -18.23 46.43 12.90
N ARG A 151 -19.30 46.68 13.67
CA ARG A 151 -20.51 47.41 13.30
C ARG A 151 -20.24 48.90 13.09
N ASP A 152 -20.98 49.54 12.20
CA ASP A 152 -21.39 50.93 12.43
C ASP A 152 -22.87 51.15 12.09
N VAL A 153 -23.63 51.35 13.16
CA VAL A 153 -24.98 51.90 13.17
C VAL A 153 -24.84 53.41 13.20
N SER A 154 -25.39 54.10 12.21
CA SER A 154 -25.80 55.49 12.40
C SER A 154 -27.12 55.80 11.69
N ASP A 155 -27.91 56.47 12.51
CA ASP A 155 -29.31 56.86 12.44
C ASP A 155 -29.51 58.14 11.60
N ARG A 156 -30.77 58.36 11.19
CA ARG A 156 -31.44 59.62 10.74
C ARG A 156 -31.33 60.10 9.30
N GLY A 157 -32.51 60.33 8.71
CA GLY A 157 -32.72 61.39 7.72
C GLY A 157 -33.96 61.19 6.83
N ASP A 158 -35.04 61.91 7.15
CA ASP A 158 -36.31 62.04 6.43
C ASP A 158 -36.24 62.27 4.91
N GLY A 159 -37.35 61.96 4.21
CA GLY A 159 -37.57 62.47 2.86
C GLY A 159 -38.77 61.89 2.12
N VAL A 160 -39.97 61.98 2.70
CA VAL A 160 -41.23 61.88 1.93
C VAL A 160 -41.26 63.05 0.94
N THR A 161 -41.31 62.75 -0.36
CA THR A 161 -41.97 63.63 -1.33
C THR A 161 -42.83 62.81 -2.30
N GLU A 162 -44.12 62.98 -2.09
CA GLU A 162 -45.22 62.85 -3.03
C GLU A 162 -45.01 63.83 -4.21
N SER A 163 -45.18 63.38 -5.46
CA SER A 163 -45.95 64.08 -6.52
C SER A 163 -45.78 63.43 -7.91
N MET A 164 -46.96 63.19 -8.52
CA MET A 164 -47.31 63.01 -9.94
C MET A 164 -46.87 61.75 -10.71
#